data_AF-A0A7K3PXF2-F1
#
_entry.id   AF-A0A7K3PXF2-F1
#
_cell.length_a   1.000
_cell.length_b   1.000
_cell.length_c   1.000
_cell.angle_alpha   90.00
_cell.angle_beta   90.00
_cell.angle_gamma   90.00
#
_symmetry.space_group_name_H-M   'P 1'
#
loop_
_entity.id
_entity.type
_entity.pdbx_description
1 polymer ?
#
loop_
_entity_poly.entity_id
_entity_poly.type
_entity_poly.pdbx_seq_one_letter_code
_entity_poly.pdbx_strand_id
1 'polypeptide(L)' 'MATAHPPEHPHIVVHSPALDGSRRVTSGDETLGVASHADDVAELLRLADLYVTDVEDSDLVEWQGGGPEDWPGLHEHHGG' A
#
# COMPACT_ATOMS: atom_id res chain seq x y z
N MET A 1 13.81 11.78 -22.80
CA MET A 1 13.54 11.89 -21.36
C MET A 1 12.02 12.01 -21.24
N ALA A 2 11.33 10.88 -21.05
CA ALA A 2 9.87 10.89 -20.96
C ALA A 2 9.49 11.53 -19.61
N THR A 3 8.84 12.69 -19.67
CA THR A 3 8.12 13.26 -18.54
C THR A 3 7.00 12.28 -18.20
N ALA A 4 7.15 11.53 -17.11
CA ALA A 4 6.01 10.86 -16.50
C ALA A 4 5.04 11.98 -16.13
N HIS A 5 3.90 12.04 -16.79
CA HIS A 5 2.79 12.85 -16.35
C HIS A 5 2.53 12.44 -14.90
N PRO A 6 2.58 13.35 -13.91
CA PRO A 6 2.08 12.99 -12.60
C PRO A 6 0.63 12.57 -12.83
N PRO A 7 0.21 11.37 -12.42
CA PRO A 7 -1.20 11.05 -12.49
C PRO A 7 -1.93 12.15 -11.72
N GLU A 8 -2.96 12.74 -12.31
CA GLU A 8 -3.83 13.71 -11.62
C GLU A 8 -4.64 13.04 -10.48
N HIS A 9 -4.31 11.78 -10.18
CA HIS A 9 -4.87 10.94 -9.14
C HIS A 9 -3.88 10.81 -7.97
N PRO A 10 -4.38 10.74 -6.72
CA PRO A 10 -3.54 10.52 -5.55
C PRO A 10 -2.73 9.23 -5.71
N HIS A 11 -1.42 9.37 -5.86
CA HIS A 11 -0.51 8.23 -6.01
C HIS A 11 -0.23 7.61 -4.65
N ILE A 12 -0.68 6.36 -4.47
CA ILE A 12 -0.50 5.64 -3.22
C ILE A 12 0.83 4.90 -3.26
N VAL A 13 1.65 5.10 -2.24
CA VAL A 13 2.91 4.37 -2.08
C VAL A 13 2.87 3.59 -0.78
N VAL A 14 2.99 2.28 -0.88
CA VAL A 14 3.27 1.39 0.23
C VAL A 14 4.79 1.20 0.29
N HIS A 15 5.40 1.76 1.33
CA HIS A 15 6.85 1.75 1.49
C HIS A 15 7.39 0.35 1.81
N SER A 16 8.69 0.17 1.63
CA SER A 16 9.40 -1.06 2.04
C SER A 16 9.12 -1.40 3.51
N PRO A 17 9.10 -2.70 3.88
CA PRO A 17 8.87 -3.12 5.25
C PRO A 17 9.87 -2.50 6.21
N ALA A 18 9.37 -2.06 7.36
CA ALA A 18 10.18 -1.74 8.53
C ALA A 18 10.70 -3.03 9.20
N LEU A 19 11.55 -2.86 10.22
CA LEU A 19 12.16 -3.99 10.95
C LEU A 19 11.11 -4.87 11.66
N ASP A 20 9.95 -4.31 11.99
CA ASP A 20 8.83 -5.02 12.59
C ASP A 20 7.87 -5.64 11.57
N GLY A 21 8.18 -5.52 10.27
CA GLY A 21 7.36 -6.04 9.18
C GLY A 21 6.24 -5.10 8.72
N SER A 22 5.96 -4.02 9.46
CA SER A 22 4.95 -3.04 9.07
C SER A 22 5.39 -2.21 7.87
N ARG A 23 4.43 -1.66 7.13
CA ARG A 23 4.67 -0.80 5.96
C ARG A 23 3.95 0.51 6.14
N ARG A 24 4.64 1.62 5.88
CA ARG A 24 4.01 2.95 5.86
C ARG A 24 3.24 3.13 4.55
N VAL A 25 2.07 3.75 4.60
CA VAL A 25 1.24 4.09 3.43
C VAL A 25 1.16 5.61 3.29
N THR A 26 1.46 6.12 2.10
CA THR A 26 1.41 7.55 1.79
C THR A 26 0.60 7.84 0.54
N SER A 27 -0.09 8.98 0.51
CA SER A 27 -0.70 9.59 -0.69
C SER A 27 0.11 10.83 -1.06
N GLY A 28 0.96 10.72 -2.08
CA GLY A 28 1.96 11.76 -2.35
C GLY A 28 2.84 12.05 -1.13
N ASP A 29 2.78 13.28 -0.61
CA ASP A 29 3.56 13.71 0.57
C ASP A 29 2.84 13.45 1.91
N GLU A 30 1.57 13.03 1.90
CA GLU A 30 0.78 12.78 3.10
C GLU A 30 0.93 11.33 3.59
N THR A 31 1.15 11.14 4.90
CA THR A 31 1.12 9.79 5.49
C THR A 31 -0.30 9.44 5.92
N LEU A 32 -0.86 8.40 5.29
CA LEU A 32 -2.18 7.87 5.62
C LEU A 32 -2.14 6.99 6.87
N GLY A 33 -1.04 6.24 7.06
CA GLY A 33 -0.85 5.41 8.25
C GLY A 33 0.24 4.37 8.10
N VAL A 34 0.19 3.38 8.98
CA VAL A 34 1.05 2.19 8.98
C VAL A 34 0.16 0.96 8.92
N ALA A 35 0.41 0.11 7.94
CA ALA A 35 -0.27 -1.15 7.71
C ALA A 35 0.60 -2.31 8.19
N SER A 36 -0.04 -3.38 8.65
CA SER A 36 0.62 -4.65 8.98
C SER A 36 0.36 -5.74 7.93
N HIS A 37 -0.66 -5.54 7.09
CA HIS A 37 -1.12 -6.43 6.03
C HIS A 37 -1.69 -5.62 4.85
N ALA A 38 -1.96 -6.26 3.71
CA ALA A 38 -2.62 -5.63 2.57
C ALA A 38 -4.05 -5.13 2.90
N ASP A 39 -4.82 -5.86 3.72
CA ASP A 39 -6.16 -5.44 4.17
C ASP A 39 -6.14 -4.10 4.92
N ASP A 40 -5.10 -3.87 5.74
CA ASP A 40 -4.94 -2.58 6.44
C ASP A 40 -4.71 -1.44 5.47
N VAL A 41 -4.04 -1.69 4.33
CA VAL A 41 -3.86 -0.67 3.28
C VAL A 41 -5.23 -0.28 2.71
N ALA A 42 -6.11 -1.24 2.44
CA ALA A 42 -7.47 -0.96 1.98
C ALA A 42 -8.26 -0.11 2.98
N GLU A 43 -8.17 -0.41 4.27
CA GLU A 43 -8.83 0.38 5.31
C GLU A 43 -8.24 1.80 5.43
N LEU A 44 -6.92 1.96 5.33
CA LEU A 44 -6.28 3.28 5.32
C LEU A 44 -6.73 4.13 4.13
N LEU A 45 -6.87 3.53 2.94
CA LEU A 45 -7.41 4.22 1.77
C LEU A 45 -8.87 4.61 1.98
N ARG A 46 -9.69 3.70 2.54
CA ARG A 46 -11.09 3.99 2.86
C ARG A 46 -11.23 5.15 3.84
N LEU A 47 -10.35 5.25 4.84
CA LEU A 47 -10.31 6.36 5.79
C LEU A 47 -9.90 7.69 5.15
N ALA A 48 -9.17 7.64 4.03
CA ALA A 48 -8.78 8.80 3.23
C ALA A 48 -9.78 9.11 2.08
N ASP A 49 -10.99 8.53 2.11
CA ASP A 49 -12.01 8.63 1.05
C ASP A 49 -11.55 8.10 -0.33
N LEU A 50 -10.55 7.22 -0.34
CA LEU A 50 -10.04 6.52 -1.52
C LEU A 50 -10.61 5.10 -1.57
N TYR A 51 -11.66 4.92 -2.37
CA TYR A 51 -12.34 3.65 -2.51
C TYR A 51 -11.70 2.83 -3.63
N VAL A 52 -10.94 1.80 -3.24
CA VAL A 52 -10.30 0.85 -4.17
C VAL A 52 -10.97 -0.51 -3.99
N THR A 53 -11.37 -1.14 -5.11
CA THR A 53 -12.07 -2.44 -5.07
C THR A 53 -11.13 -3.60 -4.80
N ASP A 54 -9.92 -3.52 -5.34
CA ASP A 54 -8.85 -4.48 -5.13
C ASP A 54 -7.53 -3.71 -5.05
N VAL A 55 -6.92 -3.69 -3.86
CA VAL A 55 -5.70 -2.93 -3.57
C VAL A 55 -4.47 -3.65 -4.12
N GLU A 56 -4.53 -4.98 -4.18
CA GLU A 56 -3.40 -5.81 -4.63
C GLU A 56 -3.19 -5.65 -6.14
N ASP A 57 -4.28 -5.59 -6.90
CA ASP A 57 -4.29 -5.42 -8.36
C ASP A 57 -4.44 -3.95 -8.82
N SER A 58 -4.41 -2.98 -7.90
CA SER A 58 -4.65 -1.56 -8.24
C SER A 58 -3.44 -0.87 -8.85
N ASP A 59 -3.62 -0.26 -10.03
CA ASP A 59 -2.64 0.67 -10.61
C ASP A 59 -2.46 1.97 -9.79
N LEU A 60 -3.32 2.22 -8.80
CA LEU A 60 -3.20 3.37 -7.89
C LEU A 60 -2.09 3.16 -6.85
N VAL A 61 -1.73 1.91 -6.58
CA VAL A 61 -0.89 1.50 -5.46
C VAL A 61 0.47 1.04 -5.97
N GLU A 62 1.51 1.79 -5.61
CA GLU A 62 2.89 1.41 -5.80
C GLU A 62 3.41 0.68 -4.56
N TRP A 63 3.86 -0.55 -4.76
CA TRP A 63 4.47 -1.37 -3.71
C TRP A 63 5.99 -1.29 -3.79
N GLN A 64 6.64 -0.87 -2.70
CA GLN A 64 8.09 -0.82 -2.59
C GLN A 64 8.62 -1.93 -1.70
N GLY A 65 9.73 -2.56 -2.07
CA GLY A 65 10.35 -3.60 -1.24
C GLY A 65 9.52 -4.89 -1.11
N GLY A 66 8.80 -5.26 -2.17
CA GLY A 66 7.93 -6.45 -2.22
C GLY A 66 6.47 -6.08 -2.51
N GLY A 67 5.72 -7.03 -3.04
CA GLY A 67 4.31 -6.89 -3.43
C GLY A 67 3.32 -6.98 -2.27
N PRO A 68 2.01 -6.95 -2.56
CA PRO A 68 0.94 -7.12 -1.58
C PRO A 68 1.04 -8.42 -0.76
N GLU A 69 1.66 -9.47 -1.30
CA GLU A 69 1.90 -10.75 -0.64
C GLU A 69 3.16 -10.80 0.24
N ASP A 70 4.06 -9.82 0.11
CA ASP A 70 5.39 -9.85 0.74
C ASP A 70 5.42 -9.09 2.07
N TRP A 71 5.00 -9.71 3.17
CA TRP A 71 5.00 -9.09 4.50
C TRP A 71 5.87 -9.89 5.49
N PRO A 72 6.99 -9.32 5.99
CA PRO A 72 7.85 -10.01 6.94
C PRO A 72 7.14 -10.26 8.27
N GLY A 73 7.20 -11.49 8.77
CA GLY A 73 6.58 -11.87 10.04
C GLY A 73 5.15 -12.40 9.91
N LEU A 74 4.59 -12.43 8.70
CA LEU A 74 3.35 -13.13 8.41
C LEU A 74 3.65 -14.56 7.94
N HIS A 75 3.73 -15.49 8.89
CA HIS A 75 3.37 -16.87 8.57
C HIS A 75 1.87 -16.88 8.36
N GLU A 76 1.46 -17.17 7.13
CA GLU A 76 0.09 -17.19 6.66
C GLU A 76 -0.88 -17.77 7.71
N HIS A 77 -1.83 -16.97 8.18
CA HIS A 77 -3.14 -17.49 8.57
C HIS A 77 -3.94 -17.78 7.29
N HIS A 78 -3.37 -18.58 6.37
CA HIS A 78 -4.15 -19.28 5.34
C HIS A 78 -4.93 -20.37 6.07
N GLY A 79 -6.02 -19.96 6.71
CA GLY A 79 -6.96 -20.87 7.34
C GLY A 79 -7.72 -21.63 6.27
N GLY A 80 -7.33 -22.89 6.06
CA GLY A 80 -8.21 -24.06 5.89
C GLY A 80 -9.13 -24.13 4.67
#